data_AF-A0A420W054-F1
#
_entry.id   AF-A0A420W054-F1
#
_cell.length_a   1.000
_cell.length_b   1.000
_cell.length_c   1.000
_cell.angle_alpha   90.00
_cell.angle_beta   90.00
_cell.angle_gamma   90.00
#
_symmetry.space_group_name_H-M   'P 1'
#
loop_
_entity.id
_entity.type
_entity.pdbx_description
1 polymer ?
#
loop_
_entity_poly.entity_id
_entity_poly.type
_entity_poly.pdbx_seq_one_letter_code
_entity_poly.pdbx_strand_id
1 'polypeptide(L)'
;MRIIILTLIISTFALTSCGGNLDFGYNEKIARLFYSCKEKLDESYNKLLEGEYDADRTDELSYEMKLKEVQALSSYIKGIKSEVNALKPSEAAKSFHLTTIAYMTRITDGYGTLLVKYVDEQKKGARQALLRDITDEKAKIEVLADTCLEKQVEFLNKMGIKVADAQ
;
A
#
# COMPACT_ATOMS: atom_id res chain seq x y z
N MET A 1 8.46 17.19 -16.14
CA MET A 1 7.79 17.14 -14.84
C MET A 1 8.69 16.33 -13.91
N ARG A 2 9.23 16.92 -12.84
CA ARG A 2 10.19 16.24 -11.95
C ARG A 2 9.41 15.38 -10.95
N ILE A 3 9.60 14.06 -11.00
CA ILE A 3 9.10 13.13 -9.98
C ILE A 3 10.12 13.17 -8.84
N ILE A 4 9.77 13.83 -7.73
CA ILE A 4 10.57 13.82 -6.51
C ILE A 4 10.15 12.58 -5.72
N ILE A 5 10.92 11.49 -5.84
CA ILE A 5 10.76 10.31 -4.98
C ILE A 5 11.32 10.70 -3.60
N LEU A 6 10.42 11.10 -2.70
CA LEU A 6 10.77 11.50 -1.34
C LEU A 6 10.98 10.24 -0.49
N THR A 7 12.20 9.69 -0.53
CA THR A 7 12.61 8.62 0.38
C THR A 7 12.97 9.23 1.74
N LEU A 8 12.10 9.04 2.73
CA LEU A 8 12.29 9.57 4.08
C LEU A 8 13.40 8.77 4.81
N ILE A 9 14.64 9.24 4.73
CA ILE A 9 15.77 8.67 5.49
C ILE A 9 15.79 9.33 6.87
N ILE A 10 15.33 8.61 7.90
CA ILE A 10 15.38 9.06 9.29
C ILE A 10 16.78 8.77 9.84
N SER A 11 17.62 9.81 9.91
CA SER A 11 18.93 9.76 10.58
C SER A 11 18.77 9.41 12.05
N THR A 12 19.33 8.26 12.45
CA THR A 12 19.35 7.73 13.81
C THR A 12 20.27 8.56 14.71
N PHE A 13 19.73 9.56 15.40
CA PHE A 13 20.33 10.06 16.63
C PHE A 13 19.73 9.32 17.83
N ALA A 14 20.32 8.16 18.10
CA ALA A 14 20.09 7.37 19.29
C ALA A 14 20.75 8.05 20.49
N LEU A 15 20.01 8.91 21.21
CA LEU A 15 20.38 9.30 22.58
C LEU A 15 19.12 9.49 23.44
N THR A 16 18.90 8.49 24.29
CA THR A 16 18.43 8.56 25.70
C THR A 16 17.26 7.63 26.07
N SER A 17 17.56 6.79 27.07
CA SER A 17 16.67 6.10 28.00
C SER A 17 15.99 4.80 27.55
N CYS A 18 16.25 3.74 28.32
CA CYS A 18 15.57 2.45 28.29
C CYS A 18 14.07 2.63 28.56
N GLY A 19 13.32 2.95 27.51
CA GLY A 19 11.90 3.30 27.55
C GLY A 19 11.52 4.08 26.30
N GLY A 20 11.94 3.56 25.13
CA GLY A 20 11.77 4.23 23.84
C GLY A 20 10.34 4.74 23.66
N ASN A 21 10.22 5.99 23.20
CA ASN A 21 8.94 6.67 23.02
C ASN A 21 7.98 5.76 22.23
N LEU A 22 6.90 5.31 22.88
CA LEU A 22 5.94 4.34 22.31
C LEU A 22 5.39 4.81 20.96
N ASP A 23 5.24 6.12 20.76
CA ASP A 23 4.78 6.71 19.51
C ASP A 23 5.83 6.65 18.40
N PHE A 24 7.12 6.69 18.73
CA PHE A 24 8.20 6.47 17.75
C PHE A 24 8.21 5.02 17.26
N GLY A 25 8.17 4.06 18.18
CA GLY A 25 8.11 2.63 17.82
C GLY A 25 6.82 2.28 17.07
N TYR A 26 5.70 2.90 17.45
CA TYR A 26 4.45 2.80 16.72
C TYR A 26 4.62 3.31 15.27
N ASN A 27 5.17 4.52 15.09
CA ASN A 27 5.41 5.12 13.78
C ASN A 27 6.27 4.21 12.90
N GLU A 28 7.39 3.72 13.43
CA GLU A 28 8.30 2.85 12.68
C GLU A 28 7.60 1.58 12.20
N LYS A 29 6.83 0.93 13.09
CA LYS A 29 6.09 -0.29 12.76
C LYS A 29 5.05 -0.04 11.67
N ILE A 30 4.19 0.96 11.82
CA ILE A 30 3.11 1.21 10.85
C ILE A 30 3.66 1.74 9.52
N ALA A 31 4.70 2.58 9.53
CA ALA A 31 5.34 3.08 8.33
C ALA A 31 5.96 1.94 7.52
N ARG A 32 6.67 1.01 8.18
CA ARG A 32 7.21 -0.17 7.52
C ARG A 32 6.12 -1.00 6.85
N LEU A 33 5.02 -1.26 7.55
CA LEU A 33 3.86 -2.00 7.01
C LEU A 33 3.21 -1.27 5.83
N PHE A 34 3.07 0.05 5.90
CA PHE A 34 2.59 0.89 4.80
C PHE A 34 3.47 0.74 3.55
N TYR A 35 4.79 0.86 3.71
CA TYR A 35 5.73 0.73 2.59
C TYR A 35 5.75 -0.67 1.98
N SER A 36 5.65 -1.73 2.81
CA SER A 36 5.52 -3.10 2.29
C SER A 36 4.27 -3.29 1.42
N CYS A 37 3.14 -2.69 1.81
CA CYS A 37 1.94 -2.69 0.97
C CYS A 37 2.13 -1.90 -0.32
N LYS A 38 2.78 -0.73 -0.25
CA LYS A 38 3.07 0.10 -1.43
C LYS A 38 3.96 -0.63 -2.43
N GLU A 39 5.06 -1.23 -1.98
CA GLU A 39 5.99 -1.98 -2.83
C GLU A 39 5.27 -3.13 -3.54
N LYS A 40 4.46 -3.92 -2.81
CA LYS A 40 3.73 -5.04 -3.42
C LYS A 40 2.62 -4.60 -4.37
N LEU A 41 1.95 -3.49 -4.09
CA LEU A 41 0.99 -2.92 -5.02
C LEU A 41 1.69 -2.44 -6.31
N ASP A 42 2.80 -1.72 -6.19
CA ASP A 42 3.52 -1.18 -7.34
C ASP A 42 4.14 -2.32 -8.19
N GLU A 43 4.68 -3.37 -7.56
CA GLU A 43 5.13 -4.59 -8.26
C GLU A 43 3.99 -5.22 -9.06
N SER A 44 2.82 -5.43 -8.43
CA SER A 44 1.65 -5.98 -9.12
C SER A 44 1.18 -5.08 -10.25
N TYR A 45 1.16 -3.77 -10.06
CA TYR A 45 0.70 -2.84 -11.09
C TYR A 45 1.65 -2.83 -12.29
N ASN A 46 2.96 -2.91 -12.07
CA ASN A 46 3.93 -3.03 -13.16
C ASN A 46 3.73 -4.31 -13.97
N LYS A 47 3.54 -5.46 -13.29
CA LYS A 47 3.21 -6.73 -13.94
C LYS A 47 1.95 -6.64 -14.80
N LEU A 48 0.93 -5.94 -14.31
CA LEU A 48 -0.29 -5.69 -15.09
C LEU A 48 0.01 -4.89 -16.36
N LEU A 49 0.79 -3.81 -16.26
CA LEU A 49 1.15 -2.97 -17.41
C LEU A 49 2.02 -3.71 -18.44
N GLU A 50 2.82 -4.67 -17.98
CA GLU A 50 3.64 -5.54 -18.83
C GLU A 50 2.85 -6.70 -19.46
N GLY A 51 1.56 -6.84 -19.14
CA GLY A 51 0.70 -7.88 -19.67
C GLY A 51 0.92 -9.25 -19.02
N GLU A 52 1.65 -9.34 -17.90
CA GLU A 52 1.92 -10.62 -17.23
C GLU A 52 0.65 -11.32 -16.73
N TYR A 53 -0.44 -10.57 -16.52
CA TYR A 53 -1.73 -11.10 -16.11
C TYR A 53 -2.67 -11.41 -17.29
N ASP A 54 -2.20 -11.26 -18.53
CA ASP A 54 -2.95 -11.64 -19.74
C ASP A 54 -2.96 -13.17 -19.95
N ALA A 55 -3.48 -13.90 -18.98
CA ALA A 55 -3.62 -15.34 -19.08
C ALA A 55 -4.79 -15.74 -19.99
N ASP A 56 -4.57 -16.80 -20.77
CA ASP A 56 -5.58 -17.50 -21.56
C ASP A 56 -6.01 -18.76 -20.80
N ARG A 57 -7.32 -18.98 -20.64
CA ARG A 57 -7.85 -20.17 -19.95
C ARG A 57 -7.50 -21.49 -20.65
N THR A 58 -7.13 -21.47 -21.93
CA THR A 58 -6.64 -22.65 -22.65
C THR A 58 -5.28 -23.12 -22.16
N ASP A 59 -4.48 -22.22 -21.55
CA ASP A 59 -3.29 -22.56 -20.76
C ASP A 59 -3.67 -22.59 -19.27
N GLU A 60 -4.30 -23.69 -18.86
CA GLU A 60 -4.85 -23.85 -17.51
C GLU A 60 -3.80 -23.61 -16.41
N LEU A 61 -2.56 -24.06 -16.62
CA LEU A 61 -1.50 -23.92 -15.63
C LEU A 61 -1.12 -22.45 -15.45
N SER A 62 -0.86 -21.73 -16.55
CA SER A 62 -0.52 -20.30 -16.51
C SER A 62 -1.67 -19.48 -15.92
N TYR A 63 -2.91 -19.76 -16.34
CA TYR A 63 -4.11 -19.13 -15.81
C TYR A 63 -4.25 -19.31 -14.30
N GLU A 64 -4.16 -20.55 -13.80
CA GLU A 64 -4.24 -20.81 -12.36
C GLU A 64 -3.12 -20.14 -11.57
N MET A 65 -1.89 -20.13 -12.11
CA MET A 65 -0.76 -19.48 -11.47
C MET A 65 -1.00 -17.98 -11.32
N LYS A 66 -1.46 -17.31 -12.38
CA LYS A 66 -1.76 -15.87 -12.34
C LYS A 66 -2.93 -15.55 -11.42
N LEU A 67 -3.98 -16.38 -11.40
CA LEU A 67 -5.08 -16.22 -10.47
C LEU A 67 -4.65 -16.37 -9.00
N LYS A 68 -3.80 -17.38 -8.69
CA LYS A 68 -3.23 -17.56 -7.35
C LYS A 68 -2.34 -16.39 -6.94
N GLU A 69 -1.53 -15.86 -7.87
CA GLU A 69 -0.66 -14.72 -7.62
C GLU A 69 -1.46 -13.47 -7.20
N VAL A 70 -2.52 -13.12 -7.94
CA VAL A 70 -3.35 -11.94 -7.62
C VAL A 70 -4.15 -12.11 -6.33
N GLN A 71 -4.57 -13.34 -6.01
CA GLN A 71 -5.21 -13.67 -4.73
C GLN A 71 -4.21 -13.59 -3.56
N ALA A 72 -2.96 -13.99 -3.78
CA ALA A 72 -1.90 -13.91 -2.79
C ALA A 72 -1.58 -12.45 -2.41
N LEU A 73 -1.58 -11.52 -3.37
CA LEU A 73 -1.45 -10.08 -3.10
C LEU A 73 -2.51 -9.59 -2.09
N SER A 74 -3.78 -9.89 -2.38
CA SER A 74 -4.89 -9.46 -1.52
C SER A 74 -4.79 -10.10 -0.13
N SER A 75 -4.37 -11.36 -0.05
CA SER A 75 -4.18 -12.07 1.22
C SER A 75 -3.02 -11.50 2.03
N TYR A 76 -1.89 -11.19 1.38
CA TYR A 76 -0.73 -10.55 2.00
C TYR A 76 -1.10 -9.19 2.63
N ILE A 77 -1.80 -8.34 1.87
CA ILE A 77 -2.20 -7.01 2.34
C ILE A 77 -3.27 -7.10 3.44
N LYS A 78 -4.20 -8.07 3.37
CA LYS A 78 -5.12 -8.35 4.49
C LYS A 78 -4.38 -8.76 5.77
N GLY A 79 -3.31 -9.55 5.64
CA GLY A 79 -2.42 -9.91 6.75
C GLY A 79 -1.79 -8.67 7.39
N ILE A 80 -1.19 -7.80 6.56
CA ILE A 80 -0.62 -6.53 7.03
C ILE A 80 -1.68 -5.64 7.68
N LYS A 81 -2.85 -5.50 7.06
CA LYS A 81 -3.97 -4.73 7.63
C LYS A 81 -4.38 -5.26 9.00
N SER A 82 -4.38 -6.58 9.18
CA SER A 82 -4.65 -7.22 10.47
C SER A 82 -3.58 -6.83 11.50
N GLU A 83 -2.30 -6.84 11.12
CA GLU A 83 -1.21 -6.37 11.99
C GLU A 83 -1.39 -4.89 12.37
N VAL A 84 -1.75 -4.02 11.42
CA VAL A 84 -2.03 -2.60 11.71
C VAL A 84 -3.20 -2.48 12.68
N ASN A 85 -4.33 -3.16 12.44
CA ASN A 85 -5.50 -3.14 13.32
C ASN A 85 -5.19 -3.61 14.75
N ALA A 86 -4.20 -4.49 14.93
CA ALA A 86 -3.77 -4.95 16.25
C ALA A 86 -2.93 -3.92 17.02
N LEU A 87 -2.39 -2.90 16.34
CA LEU A 87 -1.68 -1.81 16.99
C LEU A 87 -2.65 -0.89 17.72
N LYS A 88 -2.23 -0.39 18.89
CA LYS A 88 -2.99 0.60 19.66
C LYS A 88 -2.44 2.00 19.37
N PRO A 89 -3.11 2.82 18.52
CA PRO A 89 -2.67 4.19 18.29
C PRO A 89 -2.87 5.04 19.55
N SER A 90 -1.96 5.99 19.77
CA SER A 90 -2.24 7.14 20.64
C SER A 90 -3.30 8.05 20.00
N GLU A 91 -3.86 8.97 20.76
CA GLU A 91 -4.83 9.94 20.21
C GLU A 91 -4.18 10.81 19.09
N ALA A 92 -2.89 11.12 19.22
CA ALA A 92 -2.14 11.84 18.20
C ALA A 92 -1.99 11.04 16.89
N ALA A 93 -1.83 9.71 16.98
CA ALA A 93 -1.63 8.82 15.84
C ALA A 93 -2.92 8.35 15.15
N LYS A 94 -4.09 8.59 15.77
CA LYS A 94 -5.38 8.01 15.36
C LYS A 94 -5.76 8.32 13.91
N SER A 95 -5.54 9.55 13.44
CA SER A 95 -5.82 9.90 12.04
C SER A 95 -4.93 9.14 11.08
N PHE A 96 -3.63 9.05 11.37
CA PHE A 96 -2.68 8.31 10.53
C PHE A 96 -3.03 6.81 10.47
N HIS A 97 -3.38 6.23 11.62
CA HIS A 97 -3.83 4.85 11.73
C HIS A 97 -5.04 4.55 10.83
N LEU A 98 -6.11 5.36 10.96
CA LEU A 98 -7.35 5.15 10.23
C LEU A 98 -7.16 5.34 8.73
N THR A 99 -6.40 6.35 8.30
CA THR A 99 -6.08 6.54 6.88
C THR A 99 -5.27 5.38 6.33
N THR A 100 -4.32 4.83 7.09
CA THR A 100 -3.53 3.66 6.69
C THR A 100 -4.41 2.42 6.50
N ILE A 101 -5.39 2.21 7.38
CA ILE A 101 -6.38 1.13 7.24
C ILE A 101 -7.23 1.34 5.98
N ALA A 102 -7.68 2.56 5.72
CA ALA A 102 -8.45 2.89 4.52
C ALA A 102 -7.65 2.63 3.23
N TYR A 103 -6.38 3.02 3.20
CA TYR A 103 -5.44 2.72 2.12
C TYR A 103 -5.33 1.21 1.86
N MET A 104 -5.04 0.41 2.90
CA MET A 104 -4.92 -1.05 2.76
C MET A 104 -6.24 -1.71 2.34
N THR A 105 -7.37 -1.18 2.81
CA THR A 105 -8.71 -1.65 2.43
C THR A 105 -8.98 -1.39 0.95
N ARG A 106 -8.61 -0.21 0.45
CA ARG A 106 -8.83 0.13 -0.95
C ARG A 106 -7.97 -0.71 -1.90
N ILE A 107 -6.77 -1.10 -1.45
CA ILE A 107 -5.98 -2.07 -2.21
C ILE A 107 -6.67 -3.43 -2.29
N THR A 108 -7.16 -3.98 -1.18
CA THR A 108 -7.73 -5.34 -1.19
C THR A 108 -9.11 -5.39 -1.83
N ASP A 109 -9.98 -4.47 -1.45
CA ASP A 109 -11.41 -4.52 -1.76
C ASP A 109 -11.73 -3.74 -3.06
N GLY A 110 -10.85 -2.82 -3.46
CA GLY A 110 -10.89 -2.14 -4.75
C GLY A 110 -9.97 -2.83 -5.76
N TYR A 111 -8.69 -2.47 -5.75
CA TYR A 111 -7.70 -2.91 -6.75
C TYR A 111 -7.63 -4.44 -6.90
N GLY A 112 -7.46 -5.18 -5.82
CA GLY A 112 -7.31 -6.64 -5.83
C GLY A 112 -8.53 -7.35 -6.41
N THR A 113 -9.74 -6.84 -6.12
CA THR A 113 -10.98 -7.37 -6.67
C THR A 113 -11.08 -7.12 -8.18
N LEU A 114 -10.69 -5.94 -8.65
CA LEU A 114 -10.65 -5.64 -10.09
C LEU A 114 -9.59 -6.48 -10.82
N LEU A 115 -8.43 -6.69 -10.21
CA LEU A 115 -7.35 -7.47 -10.81
C LEU A 115 -7.72 -8.96 -10.96
N VAL A 116 -8.42 -9.54 -9.98
CA VAL A 116 -8.98 -10.90 -10.12
C VAL A 116 -9.94 -10.99 -11.31
N LYS A 117 -10.83 -9.99 -11.47
CA LYS A 117 -11.74 -9.94 -12.63
C LYS A 117 -10.99 -9.80 -13.94
N TYR A 118 -9.90 -9.04 -13.96
CA TYR A 118 -9.07 -8.85 -15.15
C TYR A 118 -8.46 -10.18 -15.64
N VAL A 119 -7.90 -10.97 -14.71
CA VAL A 119 -7.33 -12.30 -15.01
C VAL A 119 -8.43 -13.26 -15.50
N ASP A 120 -9.61 -13.23 -14.88
CA ASP A 120 -10.72 -14.12 -15.23
C ASP A 120 -11.35 -13.78 -16.60
N GLU A 121 -11.40 -12.50 -16.97
CA GLU A 121 -12.02 -12.01 -18.21
C GLU A 121 -11.22 -12.40 -19.46
N GLN A 122 -11.88 -13.00 -20.45
CA GLN A 122 -11.26 -13.51 -21.69
C GLN A 122 -11.59 -12.63 -22.91
N LYS A 123 -12.59 -11.75 -22.81
CA LYS A 123 -12.97 -10.83 -23.89
C LYS A 123 -12.07 -9.61 -23.86
N LYS A 124 -11.24 -9.45 -24.90
CA LYS A 124 -10.30 -8.31 -25.05
C LYS A 124 -10.91 -6.94 -24.75
N GLY A 125 -12.10 -6.65 -25.26
CA GLY A 125 -12.77 -5.36 -25.04
C GLY A 125 -13.18 -5.11 -23.58
N ALA A 126 -13.66 -6.15 -22.88
CA ALA A 126 -14.01 -6.07 -21.47
C ALA A 126 -12.75 -5.99 -20.59
N ARG A 127 -11.70 -6.74 -20.94
CA ARG A 127 -10.39 -6.68 -20.28
C ARG A 127 -9.77 -5.27 -20.37
N GLN A 128 -9.89 -4.60 -21.52
CA GLN A 128 -9.44 -3.23 -21.69
C GLN A 128 -10.23 -2.23 -20.82
N ALA A 129 -11.54 -2.46 -20.61
CA ALA A 129 -12.32 -1.65 -19.68
C ALA A 129 -11.86 -1.86 -18.23
N LEU A 130 -11.62 -3.11 -17.82
CA LEU A 130 -11.07 -3.43 -16.51
C LEU A 130 -9.69 -2.81 -16.28
N LEU A 131 -8.82 -2.75 -17.30
CA LEU A 131 -7.53 -2.07 -17.18
C LEU A 131 -7.68 -0.57 -16.85
N ARG A 132 -8.67 0.10 -17.45
CA ARG A 132 -8.98 1.50 -17.12
C ARG A 132 -9.48 1.63 -15.70
N ASP A 133 -10.42 0.77 -15.30
CA ASP A 133 -10.96 0.77 -13.93
C ASP A 133 -9.86 0.53 -12.89
N ILE A 134 -8.93 -0.40 -13.17
CA ILE A 134 -7.77 -0.67 -12.31
C ILE A 134 -6.83 0.54 -12.23
N THR A 135 -6.58 1.20 -13.36
CA THR A 135 -5.72 2.39 -13.43
C THR A 135 -6.33 3.55 -12.63
N ASP A 136 -7.63 3.81 -12.80
CA ASP A 136 -8.35 4.82 -12.02
C ASP A 136 -8.35 4.49 -10.53
N GLU A 137 -8.47 3.20 -10.18
CA GLU A 137 -8.41 2.75 -8.80
C GLU A 137 -7.00 2.90 -8.19
N LYS A 138 -5.95 2.62 -8.97
CA LYS A 138 -4.54 2.87 -8.58
C LYS A 138 -4.30 4.35 -8.29
N ALA A 139 -4.81 5.25 -9.13
CA ALA A 139 -4.69 6.69 -8.90
C ALA A 139 -5.37 7.13 -7.59
N LYS A 140 -6.55 6.59 -7.27
CA LYS A 140 -7.22 6.86 -5.97
C LYS A 140 -6.42 6.32 -4.79
N ILE A 141 -5.76 5.17 -4.96
CA ILE A 141 -4.90 4.59 -3.93
C ILE A 141 -3.64 5.45 -3.73
N GLU A 142 -3.08 6.03 -4.79
CA GLU A 142 -1.95 6.97 -4.70
C GLU A 142 -2.33 8.22 -3.90
N VAL A 143 -3.51 8.81 -4.16
CA VAL A 143 -4.01 9.94 -3.36
C VAL A 143 -4.16 9.55 -1.88
N LEU A 144 -4.63 8.33 -1.57
CA LEU A 144 -4.68 7.84 -0.19
C LEU A 144 -3.29 7.61 0.40
N ALA A 145 -2.31 7.19 -0.40
CA ALA A 145 -0.93 7.03 0.04
C ALA A 145 -0.34 8.38 0.44
N ASP A 146 -0.54 9.43 -0.37
CA ASP A 146 -0.12 10.80 -0.06
C ASP A 146 -0.80 11.30 1.23
N THR A 147 -2.11 11.06 1.35
CA THR A 147 -2.87 11.39 2.56
C THR A 147 -2.31 10.66 3.80
N CYS A 148 -1.88 9.40 3.68
CA CYS A 148 -1.25 8.67 4.78
C CYS A 148 0.03 9.36 5.23
N LEU A 149 0.88 9.77 4.29
CA LEU A 149 2.13 10.47 4.58
C LEU A 149 1.89 11.84 5.22
N GLU A 150 0.92 12.60 4.73
CA GLU A 150 0.50 13.86 5.37
C GLU A 150 0.08 13.63 6.83
N LYS A 151 -0.76 12.61 7.08
CA LYS A 151 -1.19 12.28 8.45
C LYS A 151 -0.06 11.75 9.33
N GLN A 152 0.91 11.07 8.75
CA GLN A 152 2.12 10.67 9.45
C GLN A 152 2.91 11.90 9.90
N VAL A 153 3.13 12.87 9.01
CA VAL A 153 3.84 14.12 9.34
C VAL A 153 3.09 14.91 10.42
N GLU A 154 1.77 15.05 10.31
CA GLU A 154 0.94 15.68 11.35
C GLU A 154 1.11 15.01 12.72
N PHE A 155 1.11 13.67 12.75
CA PHE A 155 1.33 12.89 13.97
C PHE A 155 2.74 13.13 14.54
N LEU A 156 3.79 13.03 13.73
CA LEU A 156 5.17 13.24 14.16
C LEU A 156 5.40 14.64 14.73
N ASN A 157 4.83 15.67 14.07
CA ASN A 157 4.88 17.05 14.55
C ASN A 157 4.20 17.21 15.92
N LYS A 158 3.03 16.58 16.14
CA LYS A 158 2.36 16.59 17.46
C LYS A 158 3.18 15.92 18.55
N MET A 159 4.02 14.95 18.19
CA MET A 159 4.92 14.28 19.13
C MET A 159 6.26 15.00 19.33
N GLY A 160 6.45 16.18 18.72
CA GLY A 160 7.70 16.93 18.78
C GLY A 160 8.84 16.27 18.00
N ILE A 161 8.55 15.30 17.13
CA ILE A 161 9.51 14.64 16.25
C ILE A 161 9.61 15.46 14.98
N LYS A 162 10.73 16.19 14.80
CA LYS A 162 10.98 16.96 13.58
C LYS A 162 11.27 16.01 12.42
N VAL A 163 10.45 16.04 11.38
CA VAL A 163 10.77 15.46 10.09
C VAL A 163 11.72 16.43 9.38
N ALA A 164 12.92 16.00 9.04
CA ALA A 164 13.84 16.83 8.28
C ALA A 164 13.31 16.97 6.85
N ASP A 165 13.08 18.21 6.39
CA ASP A 165 12.82 18.49 5.00
C ASP A 165 14.06 18.10 4.17
N ALA A 166 13.96 17.04 3.37
CA ALA A 166 14.96 16.77 2.34
C ALA A 166 14.70 17.75 1.19
N GLN A 167 15.52 18.81 1.12
CA GLN A 167 15.62 19.70 -0.03
C GLN A 167 16.23 19.01 -1.24
#